data_AF-A0A7S2GA41-F1
#
_entry.id   AF-A0A7S2GA41-F1
#
_cell.length_a   1.000
_cell.length_b   1.000
_cell.length_c   1.000
_cell.angle_alpha   90.00
_cell.angle_beta   90.00
_cell.angle_gamma   90.00
#
_symmetry.space_group_name_H-M   'P 1'
#
loop_
_entity.id
_entity.type
_entity.pdbx_description
1 polymer ?
#
loop_
_entity_poly.entity_id
_entity_poly.type
_entity_poly.pdbx_seq_one_letter_code
_entity_poly.pdbx_strand_id
1 'polypeptide(L)'
;IVKEVRSMIHWTPTCEDDVAAEAIERVVDELSKLDVDAPVNITDRLILDIKERERAGVTFKYGQEVKWKVQTLAKDEFDRYKPPFMISYATGTREDKDGPGCGVGMLYAHLIAKTLSDFGLDTFSRLHVPAGEVDWRTAYFDRVPEAKFMFVVVTQALYTSEDCLNEISAALSNGLKIVPLLFDSGVVYKNDQWETVIAKYEKQGDDKSLRRIEEIKKTRETFSKLNGEPAPPSTVLEIPAVLKVQAQRALEEVEARAQADLLKQIERQATEG
;
A
#
# COMPACT_ATOMS: atom_id res chain seq x y z
N ILE A 1 -3.79 -12.57 30.42
CA ILE A 1 -4.46 -13.44 29.42
C ILE A 1 -4.93 -14.78 30.00
N VAL A 2 -4.14 -15.86 30.11
CA VAL A 2 -4.65 -17.17 30.64
C VAL A 2 -5.28 -17.06 32.03
N LYS A 3 -4.67 -16.26 32.91
CA LYS A 3 -5.19 -15.98 34.26
C LYS A 3 -6.46 -15.12 34.25
N GLU A 4 -6.64 -14.26 33.25
CA GLU A 4 -7.86 -13.46 33.03
C GLU A 4 -8.98 -14.29 32.42
N VAL A 5 -8.67 -15.12 31.42
CA VAL A 5 -9.62 -16.06 30.80
C VAL A 5 -10.17 -17.03 31.85
N ARG A 6 -9.32 -17.56 32.74
CA ARG A 6 -9.76 -18.38 33.88
C ARG A 6 -10.63 -17.63 34.89
N SER A 7 -10.47 -16.31 35.02
CA SER A 7 -11.28 -15.50 35.95
C SER A 7 -12.64 -15.09 35.39
N MET A 8 -12.76 -14.99 34.06
CA MET A 8 -14.01 -14.61 33.38
C MET A 8 -15.01 -15.77 33.28
N ILE A 9 -14.54 -17.00 33.39
CA ILE A 9 -15.39 -18.21 33.33
C ILE A 9 -15.73 -18.62 34.78
N HIS A 10 -16.75 -18.00 35.37
CA HIS A 10 -17.39 -18.54 36.58
C HIS A 10 -18.22 -19.75 36.19
N TRP A 11 -17.61 -20.93 36.21
CA TRP A 11 -18.23 -22.16 35.77
C TRP A 11 -18.14 -23.22 36.87
N THR A 12 -19.30 -23.75 37.23
CA THR A 12 -19.46 -24.87 38.17
C THR A 12 -19.79 -26.13 37.38
N PRO A 13 -18.95 -27.17 37.39
CA PRO A 13 -19.14 -28.34 36.52
C PRO A 13 -20.31 -29.22 36.98
N THR A 14 -21.07 -29.73 36.01
CA THR A 14 -21.98 -30.87 36.11
C THR A 14 -21.52 -31.99 35.17
N CYS A 15 -21.97 -33.23 35.36
CA CYS A 15 -21.44 -34.44 34.71
C CYS A 15 -21.43 -34.47 33.16
N GLU A 16 -22.04 -33.51 32.46
CA GLU A 16 -22.00 -33.38 30.98
C GLU A 16 -20.85 -32.49 30.46
N ASP A 17 -20.03 -31.98 31.38
CA ASP A 17 -19.06 -30.93 31.13
C ASP A 17 -17.63 -31.38 30.82
N ASP A 18 -17.34 -32.68 30.87
CA ASP A 18 -15.98 -33.20 30.67
C ASP A 18 -15.45 -32.91 29.24
N VAL A 19 -16.33 -32.90 28.24
CA VAL A 19 -15.97 -32.54 26.85
C VAL A 19 -15.69 -31.05 26.70
N ALA A 20 -16.41 -30.20 27.44
CA ALA A 20 -16.18 -28.76 27.45
C ALA A 20 -14.90 -28.41 28.19
N ALA A 21 -14.60 -29.11 29.29
CA ALA A 21 -13.36 -28.98 30.03
C ALA A 21 -12.14 -29.39 29.20
N GLU A 22 -12.21 -30.51 28.46
CA GLU A 22 -11.15 -30.92 27.53
C GLU A 22 -10.96 -29.93 26.37
N ALA A 23 -12.04 -29.37 25.82
CA ALA A 23 -11.96 -28.37 24.77
C ALA A 23 -11.32 -27.06 25.27
N ILE A 24 -11.66 -26.63 26.49
CA ILE A 24 -11.07 -25.46 27.13
C ILE A 24 -9.59 -25.69 27.46
N GLU A 25 -9.23 -26.84 28.03
CA GLU A 25 -7.83 -27.17 28.30
C GLU A 25 -7.00 -27.31 27.02
N ARG A 26 -7.57 -27.81 25.90
CA ARG A 26 -6.90 -27.77 24.59
C ARG A 26 -6.66 -26.34 24.09
N VAL A 27 -7.65 -25.46 24.21
CA VAL A 27 -7.48 -24.04 23.81
C VAL A 27 -6.46 -23.35 24.71
N VAL A 28 -6.45 -23.64 26.02
CA VAL A 28 -5.45 -23.10 26.95
C VAL A 28 -4.06 -23.64 26.65
N ASP A 29 -3.92 -24.92 26.31
CA ASP A 29 -2.66 -25.55 25.90
C ASP A 29 -2.15 -24.98 24.57
N GLU A 30 -3.01 -24.80 23.56
CA GLU A 30 -2.66 -24.11 22.31
C GLU A 30 -2.27 -22.64 22.52
N LEU A 31 -3.00 -21.91 23.36
CA LEU A 31 -2.66 -20.52 23.72
C LEU A 31 -1.39 -20.41 24.56
N SER A 32 -1.02 -21.45 25.31
CA SER A 32 0.23 -21.50 26.08
C SER A 32 1.44 -21.85 25.22
N LYS A 33 1.22 -22.47 24.05
CA LYS A 33 2.23 -22.75 23.02
C LYS A 33 2.46 -21.58 22.07
N LEU A 34 1.54 -20.60 22.05
CA LEU A 34 1.80 -19.31 21.43
C LEU A 34 2.83 -18.59 22.30
N ASP A 35 4.03 -18.43 21.75
CA ASP A 35 5.08 -17.63 22.35
C ASP A 35 4.60 -16.18 22.49
N VAL A 36 4.13 -15.83 23.69
CA VAL A 36 3.59 -14.50 24.01
C VAL A 36 4.71 -13.44 24.04
N ASP A 37 5.97 -13.88 23.97
CA ASP A 37 7.18 -13.07 23.85
C ASP A 37 7.78 -13.10 22.43
N ALA A 38 7.14 -13.79 21.47
CA ALA A 38 7.51 -13.64 20.06
C ALA A 38 7.35 -12.15 19.70
N PRO A 39 8.37 -11.50 19.12
CA PRO A 39 8.27 -10.09 18.78
C PRO A 39 7.10 -9.93 17.83
N VAL A 40 5.99 -9.36 18.33
CA VAL A 40 4.78 -9.10 17.56
C VAL A 40 5.24 -8.45 16.26
N ASN A 41 4.97 -9.13 15.14
CA ASN A 41 5.47 -8.73 13.83
C ASN A 41 5.13 -7.25 13.63
N ILE A 42 6.12 -6.44 13.25
CA ILE A 42 5.94 -5.00 13.09
C ILE A 42 4.79 -4.68 12.11
N THR A 43 4.59 -5.52 11.10
CA THR A 43 3.46 -5.47 10.17
C THR A 43 2.12 -5.64 10.90
N ASP A 44 2.00 -6.59 11.82
CA ASP A 44 0.76 -6.85 12.58
C ASP A 44 0.43 -5.68 13.51
N ARG A 45 1.46 -5.08 14.15
CA ARG A 45 1.27 -3.85 14.94
C ARG A 45 0.79 -2.69 14.10
N LEU A 46 1.35 -2.50 12.91
CA LEU A 46 0.91 -1.45 11.98
C LEU A 46 -0.53 -1.67 11.53
N ILE A 47 -0.94 -2.92 11.28
CA ILE A 47 -2.32 -3.23 10.89
C ILE A 47 -3.31 -2.96 12.03
N LEU A 48 -2.95 -3.33 13.27
CA LEU A 48 -3.78 -3.02 14.44
C LEU A 48 -3.96 -1.52 14.62
N ASP A 49 -2.88 -0.75 14.52
CA ASP A 49 -2.96 0.72 14.58
C ASP A 49 -3.79 1.28 13.41
N ILE A 50 -3.60 0.79 12.18
CA ILE A 50 -4.41 1.19 11.02
C ILE A 50 -5.91 0.99 11.30
N LYS A 51 -6.32 -0.19 11.77
CA LYS A 51 -7.73 -0.50 12.10
C LYS A 51 -8.25 0.39 13.22
N GLU A 52 -7.40 0.82 14.14
CA GLU A 52 -7.77 1.81 15.14
C GLU A 52 -7.97 3.20 14.52
N ARG A 53 -7.06 3.66 13.64
CA ARG A 53 -7.18 4.96 12.97
C ARG A 53 -8.31 5.03 11.94
N GLU A 54 -8.68 3.90 11.35
CA GLU A 54 -9.92 3.77 10.58
C GLU A 54 -11.14 4.12 11.43
N ARG A 55 -11.17 3.73 12.71
CA ARG A 55 -12.28 4.02 13.63
C ARG A 55 -12.17 5.41 14.28
N ALA A 56 -10.98 5.79 14.75
CA ALA A 56 -10.76 6.97 15.58
C ALA A 56 -10.36 8.23 14.80
N GLY A 57 -9.86 8.10 13.59
CA GLY A 57 -9.28 9.21 12.82
C GLY A 57 -7.76 9.30 12.93
N VAL A 58 -7.16 9.99 11.96
CA VAL A 58 -5.73 10.27 11.85
C VAL A 58 -5.50 11.74 12.17
N THR A 59 -4.98 12.03 13.36
CA THR A 59 -4.67 13.41 13.75
C THR A 59 -3.50 13.98 12.93
N PHE A 60 -3.39 15.31 12.86
CA PHE A 60 -2.26 15.96 12.18
C PHE A 60 -0.90 15.52 12.75
N LYS A 61 -0.78 15.52 14.09
CA LYS A 61 0.44 15.06 14.78
C LYS A 61 0.80 13.63 14.39
N TYR A 62 -0.17 12.73 14.41
CA TYR A 62 0.06 11.33 14.02
C TYR A 62 0.46 11.19 12.55
N GLY A 63 -0.17 11.96 11.65
CA GLY A 63 0.21 12.00 10.24
C GLY A 63 1.66 12.44 10.03
N GLN A 64 2.14 13.44 10.78
CA GLN A 64 3.55 13.85 10.73
C GLN A 64 4.49 12.77 11.27
N GLU A 65 4.12 12.06 12.34
CA GLU A 65 4.90 10.92 12.86
C GLU A 65 5.02 9.80 11.82
N VAL A 66 3.93 9.46 11.13
CA VAL A 66 3.94 8.47 10.03
C VAL A 66 4.84 8.95 8.89
N LYS A 67 4.73 10.22 8.50
CA LYS A 67 5.59 10.80 7.47
C LYS A 67 7.07 10.67 7.84
N TRP A 68 7.43 11.05 9.06
CA TRP A 68 8.81 10.93 9.54
C TRP A 68 9.31 9.49 9.52
N LYS A 69 8.51 8.53 10.00
CA LYS A 69 8.85 7.10 9.94
C LYS A 69 9.14 6.64 8.50
N VAL A 70 8.31 7.04 7.53
CA VAL A 70 8.54 6.69 6.12
C VAL A 70 9.82 7.34 5.58
N GLN A 71 10.09 8.60 5.92
CA GLN A 71 11.33 9.27 5.51
C GLN A 71 12.59 8.57 6.03
N THR A 72 12.54 7.98 7.23
CA THR A 72 13.67 7.21 7.78
C THR A 72 13.96 5.90 7.04
N LEU A 73 13.06 5.45 6.14
CA LEU A 73 13.30 4.27 5.31
C LEU A 73 14.16 4.58 4.08
N ALA A 74 14.38 5.85 3.73
CA ALA A 74 15.24 6.22 2.62
C ALA A 74 16.71 5.88 2.93
N LYS A 75 17.37 5.19 1.99
CA LYS A 75 18.76 4.71 2.15
C LYS A 75 19.83 5.62 1.54
N ASP A 76 19.44 6.77 1.00
CA ASP A 76 20.36 7.79 0.46
C ASP A 76 19.79 9.19 0.73
N GLU A 77 20.60 10.22 0.46
CA GLU A 77 20.15 11.60 0.43
C GLU A 77 19.00 11.79 -0.55
N PHE A 78 18.07 12.66 -0.19
CA PHE A 78 16.81 12.85 -0.91
C PHE A 78 17.03 12.97 -2.43
N ASP A 79 17.91 13.85 -2.90
CA ASP A 79 18.13 14.11 -4.33
C ASP A 79 18.69 12.91 -5.12
N ARG A 80 19.40 12.00 -4.44
CA ARG A 80 19.96 10.77 -5.04
C ARG A 80 19.08 9.54 -4.82
N TYR A 81 18.14 9.61 -3.87
CA TYR A 81 17.26 8.51 -3.53
C TYR A 81 16.21 8.29 -4.63
N LYS A 82 16.53 7.38 -5.57
CA LYS A 82 15.69 7.02 -6.72
C LYS A 82 15.41 5.51 -6.76
N PRO A 83 14.62 5.01 -5.81
CA PRO A 83 14.38 3.58 -5.71
C PRO A 83 13.51 3.06 -6.88
N PRO A 84 13.60 1.76 -7.23
CA PRO A 84 12.89 1.20 -8.37
C PRO A 84 11.39 0.98 -8.12
N PHE A 85 10.90 1.17 -6.89
CA PHE A 85 9.50 0.96 -6.51
C PHE A 85 8.83 2.27 -6.11
N MET A 86 7.70 2.59 -6.74
CA MET A 86 6.87 3.74 -6.41
C MET A 86 5.63 3.30 -5.64
N ILE A 87 5.08 4.17 -4.79
CA ILE A 87 3.78 3.98 -4.14
C ILE A 87 2.87 5.16 -4.48
N SER A 88 1.77 4.87 -5.16
CA SER A 88 0.67 5.83 -5.39
C SER A 88 -0.43 5.60 -4.35
N TYR A 89 -0.85 6.67 -3.69
CA TYR A 89 -1.93 6.61 -2.70
C TYR A 89 -2.63 7.95 -2.52
N ALA A 90 -3.96 7.91 -2.41
CA ALA A 90 -4.74 9.06 -1.97
C ALA A 90 -4.70 9.13 -0.44
N THR A 91 -4.65 10.34 0.15
CA THR A 91 -4.69 10.47 1.62
C THR A 91 -6.00 9.92 2.16
N GLY A 92 -7.11 10.21 1.47
CA GLY A 92 -8.45 9.90 1.92
C GLY A 92 -8.82 10.62 3.21
N THR A 93 -8.41 11.88 3.37
CA THR A 93 -8.78 12.71 4.53
C THR A 93 -10.29 12.77 4.67
N ARG A 94 -10.81 12.28 5.80
CA ARG A 94 -12.23 12.32 6.10
C ARG A 94 -12.55 13.59 6.87
N GLU A 95 -13.57 14.30 6.40
CA GLU A 95 -14.11 15.48 7.05
C GLU A 95 -14.50 15.15 8.51
N ASP A 96 -14.24 16.09 9.42
CA ASP A 96 -14.50 16.02 10.87
C ASP A 96 -13.84 14.87 11.64
N LYS A 97 -12.99 14.05 10.99
CA LYS A 97 -12.37 12.88 11.61
C LYS A 97 -10.85 12.88 11.51
N ASP A 98 -10.31 13.29 10.38
CA ASP A 98 -8.87 13.34 10.17
C ASP A 98 -8.34 14.78 10.19
N GLY A 99 -7.09 14.96 10.59
CA GLY A 99 -6.40 16.25 10.49
C GLY A 99 -6.18 16.66 9.02
N PRO A 100 -6.00 17.97 8.73
CA PRO A 100 -5.77 18.45 7.37
C PRO A 100 -4.61 17.72 6.69
N GLY A 101 -4.87 17.20 5.47
CA GLY A 101 -3.90 16.44 4.69
C GLY A 101 -3.50 15.09 5.30
N CYS A 102 -4.20 14.64 6.36
CA CYS A 102 -3.99 13.35 7.03
C CYS A 102 -5.16 12.40 6.73
N GLY A 103 -4.90 11.10 6.69
CA GLY A 103 -5.92 10.09 6.42
C GLY A 103 -5.31 8.71 6.31
N VAL A 104 -6.15 7.68 6.38
CA VAL A 104 -5.71 6.28 6.48
C VAL A 104 -4.88 5.81 5.29
N GLY A 105 -5.04 6.44 4.12
CA GLY A 105 -4.23 6.14 2.95
C GLY A 105 -2.72 6.34 3.18
N MET A 106 -2.33 7.30 4.03
CA MET A 106 -0.92 7.48 4.41
C MET A 106 -0.39 6.29 5.21
N LEU A 107 -1.24 5.68 6.05
CA LEU A 107 -0.85 4.56 6.88
C LEU A 107 -0.75 3.28 6.03
N TYR A 108 -1.64 3.10 5.04
CA TYR A 108 -1.51 2.02 4.05
C TYR A 108 -0.20 2.15 3.26
N ALA A 109 0.14 3.36 2.80
CA ALA A 109 1.41 3.61 2.13
C ALA A 109 2.63 3.32 3.03
N HIS A 110 2.55 3.67 4.32
CA HIS A 110 3.58 3.32 5.31
C HIS A 110 3.69 1.81 5.52
N LEU A 111 2.57 1.09 5.64
CA LEU A 111 2.56 -0.37 5.76
C LEU A 111 3.26 -1.03 4.57
N ILE A 112 2.96 -0.56 3.35
CA ILE A 112 3.59 -1.01 2.12
C ILE A 112 5.09 -0.73 2.17
N ALA A 113 5.49 0.54 2.36
CA ALA A 113 6.89 0.96 2.38
C ALA A 113 7.72 0.18 3.41
N LYS A 114 7.18 0.00 4.62
CA LYS A 114 7.85 -0.75 5.68
C LYS A 114 7.99 -2.23 5.33
N THR A 115 6.93 -2.85 4.81
CA THR A 115 6.95 -4.27 4.44
C THR A 115 7.93 -4.53 3.30
N LEU A 116 7.97 -3.67 2.28
CA LEU A 116 8.94 -3.77 1.18
C LEU A 116 10.38 -3.53 1.65
N SER A 117 10.59 -2.55 2.55
CA SER A 117 11.90 -2.28 3.14
C SER A 117 12.45 -3.50 3.91
N ASP A 118 11.58 -4.26 4.59
CA ASP A 118 11.97 -5.52 5.27
C ASP A 118 12.42 -6.62 4.31
N PHE A 119 12.04 -6.53 3.02
CA PHE A 119 12.53 -7.38 1.94
C PHE A 119 13.72 -6.77 1.19
N GLY A 120 14.29 -5.68 1.69
CA GLY A 120 15.38 -4.95 1.03
C GLY A 120 14.93 -4.13 -0.19
N LEU A 121 13.62 -3.98 -0.41
CA LEU A 121 13.05 -3.26 -1.54
C LEU A 121 12.73 -1.82 -1.13
N ASP A 122 13.57 -0.90 -1.58
CA ASP A 122 13.40 0.53 -1.31
C ASP A 122 12.23 1.09 -2.10
N THR A 123 11.47 2.02 -1.51
CA THR A 123 10.28 2.59 -2.14
C THR A 123 10.31 4.11 -2.11
N PHE A 124 9.60 4.75 -3.04
CA PHE A 124 9.36 6.19 -3.03
C PHE A 124 7.87 6.51 -3.10
N SER A 125 7.47 7.56 -2.40
CA SER A 125 6.12 8.11 -2.39
C SER A 125 6.19 9.56 -1.93
N ARG A 126 5.11 10.33 -2.05
CA ARG A 126 5.09 11.71 -1.52
C ARG A 126 5.37 11.81 0.00
N LEU A 127 5.26 10.71 0.76
CA LEU A 127 5.66 10.71 2.19
C LEU A 127 7.17 10.88 2.37
N HIS A 128 7.97 10.44 1.39
CA HIS A 128 9.42 10.58 1.43
C HIS A 128 9.87 12.02 1.17
N VAL A 129 9.00 12.87 0.62
CA VAL A 129 9.34 14.27 0.31
C VAL A 129 9.40 15.10 1.60
N PRO A 130 10.55 15.71 1.95
CA PRO A 130 10.67 16.60 3.10
C PRO A 130 9.71 17.78 2.97
N ALA A 131 9.27 18.34 4.10
CA ALA A 131 8.53 19.60 4.06
C ALA A 131 9.46 20.73 3.61
N GLY A 132 9.00 21.64 2.76
CA GLY A 132 9.76 22.82 2.37
C GLY A 132 9.89 22.99 0.85
N GLU A 133 11.14 23.18 0.41
CA GLU A 133 11.52 23.89 -0.83
C GLU A 133 11.15 23.22 -2.15
N VAL A 134 10.95 21.89 -2.16
CA VAL A 134 10.65 21.14 -3.39
C VAL A 134 9.18 20.76 -3.41
N ASP A 135 8.48 21.12 -4.49
CA ASP A 135 7.12 20.65 -4.73
C ASP A 135 7.12 19.11 -4.82
N TRP A 136 6.23 18.49 -4.06
CA TRP A 136 6.21 17.02 -3.96
C TRP A 136 5.88 16.35 -5.30
N ARG A 137 5.13 17.01 -6.19
CA ARG A 137 4.81 16.45 -7.51
C ARG A 137 6.07 16.44 -8.36
N THR A 138 6.81 17.55 -8.40
CA THR A 138 8.11 17.60 -9.10
C THR A 138 9.02 16.47 -8.62
N ALA A 139 9.23 16.36 -7.30
CA ALA A 139 10.05 15.29 -6.75
C ALA A 139 9.55 13.88 -7.10
N TYR A 140 8.24 13.64 -7.08
CA TYR A 140 7.67 12.35 -7.40
C TYR A 140 7.85 12.01 -8.88
N PHE A 141 7.47 12.92 -9.78
CA PHE A 141 7.50 12.68 -11.22
C PHE A 141 8.93 12.60 -11.79
N ASP A 142 9.91 13.27 -11.18
CA ASP A 142 11.33 13.14 -11.55
C ASP A 142 11.88 11.71 -11.35
N ARG A 143 11.24 10.90 -10.49
CA ARG A 143 11.65 9.51 -10.20
C ARG A 143 10.92 8.46 -11.02
N VAL A 144 9.74 8.78 -11.55
CA VAL A 144 8.92 7.83 -12.31
C VAL A 144 9.67 7.20 -13.49
N PRO A 145 10.46 7.94 -14.32
CA PRO A 145 11.17 7.35 -15.45
C PRO A 145 12.22 6.28 -15.08
N GLU A 146 12.76 6.34 -13.86
CA GLU A 146 13.79 5.41 -13.39
C GLU A 146 13.20 4.20 -12.67
N ALA A 147 11.98 4.34 -12.14
CA ALA A 147 11.26 3.28 -11.47
C ALA A 147 10.82 2.15 -12.41
N LYS A 148 10.61 0.96 -11.83
CA LYS A 148 10.22 -0.27 -12.53
C LYS A 148 8.85 -0.76 -12.13
N PHE A 149 8.43 -0.45 -10.90
CA PHE A 149 7.17 -0.91 -10.33
C PHE A 149 6.42 0.23 -9.65
N MET A 150 5.11 0.10 -9.60
CA MET A 150 4.24 0.95 -8.78
C MET A 150 3.24 0.11 -8.00
N PHE A 151 3.26 0.23 -6.68
CA PHE A 151 2.18 -0.26 -5.81
C PHE A 151 1.12 0.82 -5.67
N VAL A 152 -0.14 0.48 -5.93
CA VAL A 152 -1.25 1.44 -5.88
C VAL A 152 -2.16 1.08 -4.73
N VAL A 153 -2.38 2.00 -3.79
CA VAL A 153 -3.34 1.84 -2.70
C VAL A 153 -4.75 2.05 -3.25
N VAL A 154 -5.49 0.94 -3.42
CA VAL A 154 -6.86 0.95 -3.94
C VAL A 154 -7.84 1.14 -2.80
N THR A 155 -8.45 2.33 -2.79
CA THR A 155 -9.52 2.78 -1.88
C THR A 155 -10.51 3.63 -2.67
N GLN A 156 -11.68 3.96 -2.10
CA GLN A 156 -12.59 4.91 -2.75
C GLN A 156 -11.94 6.26 -3.05
N ALA A 157 -11.08 6.75 -2.15
CA ALA A 157 -10.36 8.02 -2.32
C ALA A 157 -9.38 8.03 -3.52
N LEU A 158 -8.93 6.86 -3.98
CA LEU A 158 -8.10 6.75 -5.19
C LEU A 158 -8.81 7.33 -6.41
N TYR A 159 -10.08 6.96 -6.59
CA TYR A 159 -10.87 7.32 -7.77
C TYR A 159 -11.44 8.74 -7.75
N THR A 160 -11.25 9.47 -6.66
CA THR A 160 -11.54 10.91 -6.61
C THR A 160 -10.26 11.75 -6.68
N SER A 161 -9.08 11.13 -6.70
CA SER A 161 -7.79 11.81 -6.69
C SER A 161 -7.25 12.00 -8.11
N GLU A 162 -7.20 13.26 -8.56
CA GLU A 162 -6.53 13.65 -9.80
C GLU A 162 -5.01 13.42 -9.72
N ASP A 163 -4.43 13.59 -8.53
CA ASP A 163 -3.00 13.32 -8.29
C ASP A 163 -2.68 11.84 -8.51
N CYS A 164 -3.43 10.92 -7.90
CA CYS A 164 -3.20 9.49 -8.12
C CYS A 164 -3.46 9.07 -9.57
N LEU A 165 -4.44 9.68 -10.24
CA LEU A 165 -4.68 9.48 -11.66
C LEU A 165 -3.45 9.87 -12.49
N ASN A 166 -2.84 11.03 -12.22
CA ASN A 166 -1.61 11.47 -12.87
C ASN A 166 -0.44 10.52 -12.61
N GLU A 167 -0.27 10.06 -11.37
CA GLU A 167 0.77 9.11 -11.00
C GLU A 167 0.63 7.78 -11.77
N ILE A 168 -0.59 7.24 -11.86
CA ILE A 168 -0.88 5.99 -12.59
C ILE A 168 -0.71 6.20 -14.10
N SER A 169 -1.20 7.31 -14.67
CA SER A 169 -1.02 7.63 -16.09
C SER A 169 0.47 7.72 -16.45
N ALA A 170 1.28 8.36 -15.60
CA ALA A 170 2.71 8.46 -15.79
C ALA A 170 3.41 7.11 -15.68
N ALA A 171 3.03 6.27 -14.70
CA ALA A 171 3.55 4.93 -14.55
C ALA A 171 3.29 4.06 -15.79
N LEU A 172 2.05 4.08 -16.30
CA LEU A 172 1.69 3.37 -17.53
C LEU A 172 2.50 3.86 -18.73
N SER A 173 2.65 5.18 -18.86
CA SER A 173 3.38 5.80 -19.97
C SER A 173 4.88 5.49 -19.95
N ASN A 174 5.46 5.29 -18.76
CA ASN A 174 6.85 4.89 -18.56
C ASN A 174 7.04 3.36 -18.49
N GLY A 175 5.99 2.57 -18.71
CA GLY A 175 6.08 1.11 -18.75
C GLY A 175 6.36 0.45 -17.39
N LEU A 176 6.00 1.11 -16.28
CA LEU A 176 6.10 0.51 -14.95
C LEU A 176 5.09 -0.62 -14.82
N LYS A 177 5.49 -1.69 -14.13
CA LYS A 177 4.54 -2.73 -13.69
C LYS A 177 3.73 -2.21 -12.51
N ILE A 178 2.42 -2.18 -12.66
CA ILE A 178 1.51 -1.69 -11.62
C ILE A 178 0.88 -2.86 -10.86
N VAL A 179 0.91 -2.78 -9.53
CA VAL A 179 0.30 -3.75 -8.60
C VAL A 179 -0.76 -3.03 -7.76
N PRO A 180 -2.06 -3.16 -8.10
CA PRO A 180 -3.14 -2.61 -7.31
C PRO A 180 -3.32 -3.41 -6.02
N LEU A 181 -3.21 -2.76 -4.87
CA LEU A 181 -3.36 -3.35 -3.55
C LEU A 181 -4.69 -2.90 -2.92
N LEU A 182 -5.59 -3.84 -2.64
CA LEU A 182 -6.94 -3.54 -2.20
C LEU A 182 -7.01 -3.33 -0.68
N PHE A 183 -7.32 -2.10 -0.25
CA PHE A 183 -7.45 -1.75 1.18
C PHE A 183 -8.89 -1.47 1.60
N ASP A 184 -9.81 -1.39 0.65
CA ASP A 184 -11.22 -1.09 0.89
C ASP A 184 -12.08 -2.03 0.04
N SER A 185 -12.91 -2.83 0.69
CA SER A 185 -13.76 -3.83 0.02
C SER A 185 -14.97 -3.19 -0.68
N GLY A 186 -15.30 -1.95 -0.34
CA GLY A 186 -16.43 -1.20 -0.90
C GLY A 186 -16.11 -0.48 -2.21
N VAL A 187 -14.92 -0.67 -2.77
CA VAL A 187 -14.41 0.06 -3.94
C VAL A 187 -15.23 -0.22 -5.19
N VAL A 188 -15.62 0.82 -5.93
CA VAL A 188 -16.31 0.66 -7.22
C VAL A 188 -15.31 0.17 -8.28
N TYR A 189 -15.60 -0.96 -8.91
CA TYR A 189 -14.77 -1.51 -9.98
C TYR A 189 -15.21 -0.98 -11.35
N LYS A 190 -14.25 -0.79 -12.26
CA LYS A 190 -14.46 -0.58 -13.70
C LYS A 190 -14.93 0.82 -14.08
N ASN A 191 -16.16 0.97 -14.55
CA ASN A 191 -16.55 2.11 -15.38
C ASN A 191 -16.64 3.41 -14.57
N ASP A 192 -16.86 3.35 -13.27
CA ASP A 192 -17.06 4.55 -12.45
C ASP A 192 -15.76 5.14 -11.89
N GLN A 193 -14.60 4.57 -12.26
CA GLN A 193 -13.30 5.07 -11.84
C GLN A 193 -13.04 6.48 -12.41
N TRP A 194 -12.73 7.44 -11.54
CA TRP A 194 -12.41 8.83 -11.88
C TRP A 194 -13.53 9.62 -12.59
N GLU A 195 -14.79 9.18 -12.51
CA GLU A 195 -15.93 9.91 -13.10
C GLU A 195 -16.07 11.33 -12.54
N THR A 196 -15.78 11.53 -11.25
CA THR A 196 -15.75 12.88 -10.65
C THR A 196 -14.70 13.80 -11.28
N VAL A 197 -13.55 13.24 -11.67
CA VAL A 197 -12.48 13.97 -12.36
C VAL A 197 -12.87 14.24 -13.80
N ILE A 198 -13.47 13.27 -14.50
CA ILE A 198 -13.99 13.44 -15.86
C ILE A 198 -15.03 14.57 -15.89
N ALA A 199 -16.03 14.52 -15.01
CA ALA A 199 -17.08 15.52 -14.92
C ALA A 199 -16.54 16.95 -14.67
N LYS A 200 -15.43 17.08 -13.94
CA LYS A 200 -14.74 18.37 -13.74
C LYS A 200 -14.20 18.95 -15.05
N TYR A 201 -13.67 18.13 -15.95
CA TYR A 201 -13.17 18.58 -17.25
C TYR A 201 -14.28 18.74 -18.29
N GLU A 202 -15.33 17.93 -18.24
CA GLU A 202 -16.49 18.09 -19.13
C GLU A 202 -17.14 19.46 -18.96
N LYS A 203 -17.22 19.96 -17.72
CA LYS A 203 -17.73 21.31 -17.42
C LYS A 203 -16.89 22.45 -18.03
N GLN A 204 -15.61 22.23 -18.30
CA GLN A 204 -14.73 23.24 -18.89
C GLN A 204 -14.91 23.29 -20.42
N GLY A 205 -15.09 22.14 -21.06
CA GLY A 205 -15.51 22.02 -22.47
C GLY A 205 -14.49 22.48 -23.52
N ASP A 206 -13.30 22.92 -23.11
CA ASP A 206 -12.22 23.33 -24.02
C ASP A 206 -11.44 22.13 -24.60
N ASP A 207 -10.70 22.35 -25.69
CA ASP A 207 -9.93 21.31 -26.37
C ASP A 207 -8.90 20.59 -25.47
N LYS A 208 -8.30 21.31 -24.52
CA LYS A 208 -7.33 20.73 -23.57
C LYS A 208 -8.05 19.80 -22.59
N SER A 209 -9.22 20.20 -22.11
CA SER A 209 -10.10 19.39 -21.26
C SER A 209 -10.59 18.14 -21.98
N LEU A 210 -10.95 18.24 -23.27
CA LEU A 210 -11.35 17.07 -24.08
C LEU A 210 -10.20 16.06 -24.27
N ARG A 211 -8.98 16.54 -24.58
CA ARG A 211 -7.79 15.68 -24.65
C ARG A 211 -7.52 15.00 -23.32
N ARG A 212 -7.66 15.76 -22.22
CA ARG A 212 -7.46 15.24 -20.88
C ARG A 212 -8.45 14.13 -20.54
N ILE A 213 -9.73 14.28 -20.89
CA ILE A 213 -10.74 13.21 -20.70
C ILE A 213 -10.34 11.93 -21.44
N GLU A 214 -9.81 12.03 -22.66
CA GLU A 214 -9.37 10.87 -23.42
C GLU A 214 -8.19 10.15 -22.76
N GLU A 215 -7.20 10.90 -22.23
CA GLU A 215 -6.11 10.33 -21.43
C GLU A 215 -6.61 9.58 -20.19
N ILE A 216 -7.60 10.15 -19.50
CA ILE A 216 -8.22 9.54 -18.32
C ILE A 216 -8.91 8.23 -18.71
N LYS A 217 -9.69 8.23 -19.80
CA LYS A 217 -10.37 7.04 -20.31
C LYS A 217 -9.40 5.92 -20.67
N LYS A 218 -8.29 6.25 -21.35
CA LYS A 218 -7.21 5.29 -21.67
C LYS A 218 -6.55 4.72 -20.41
N THR A 219 -6.29 5.58 -19.43
CA THR A 219 -5.72 5.18 -18.13
C THR A 219 -6.67 4.22 -17.41
N ARG A 220 -7.96 4.56 -17.32
CA ARG A 220 -9.00 3.72 -16.75
C ARG A 220 -9.08 2.36 -17.43
N GLU A 221 -9.11 2.33 -18.76
CA GLU A 221 -9.21 1.08 -19.52
C GLU A 221 -8.03 0.15 -19.24
N THR A 222 -6.83 0.70 -19.14
CA THR A 222 -5.61 -0.07 -18.87
C THR A 222 -5.56 -0.54 -17.42
N PHE A 223 -5.85 0.35 -16.47
CA PHE A 223 -5.83 0.05 -15.04
C PHE A 223 -6.91 -0.96 -14.64
N SER A 224 -8.11 -0.87 -15.23
CA SER A 224 -9.23 -1.80 -14.98
C SER A 224 -8.97 -3.24 -15.42
N LYS A 225 -7.96 -3.48 -16.27
CA LYS A 225 -7.53 -4.83 -16.68
C LYS A 225 -6.61 -5.48 -15.65
N LEU A 226 -6.08 -4.72 -14.69
CA LEU A 226 -5.22 -5.24 -13.64
C LEU A 226 -6.07 -5.90 -12.55
N ASN A 227 -5.58 -7.02 -12.02
CA ASN A 227 -6.20 -7.67 -10.88
C ASN A 227 -5.78 -6.96 -9.59
N GLY A 228 -6.76 -6.62 -8.75
CA GLY A 228 -6.51 -6.16 -7.39
C GLY A 228 -6.04 -7.31 -6.51
N GLU A 229 -5.12 -6.99 -5.58
CA GLU A 229 -4.50 -7.95 -4.68
C GLU A 229 -4.72 -7.53 -3.21
N PRO A 230 -5.36 -8.37 -2.37
CA PRO A 230 -6.05 -9.61 -2.74
C PRO A 230 -7.26 -9.36 -3.66
N ALA A 231 -7.76 -10.45 -4.24
CA ALA A 231 -9.01 -10.41 -4.99
C ALA A 231 -10.19 -10.01 -4.09
N PRO A 232 -11.16 -9.23 -4.61
CA PRO A 232 -12.34 -8.84 -3.83
C PRO A 232 -13.16 -10.07 -3.41
N PRO A 233 -13.87 -10.02 -2.26
CA PRO A 233 -14.05 -8.86 -1.39
C PRO A 233 -12.96 -8.67 -0.33
N SER A 234 -11.89 -9.48 -0.36
CA SER A 234 -10.85 -9.44 0.67
C SER A 234 -10.01 -8.17 0.56
N THR A 235 -9.39 -7.75 1.67
CA THR A 235 -8.44 -6.62 1.69
C THR A 235 -7.07 -7.04 2.22
N VAL A 236 -6.06 -6.21 1.97
CA VAL A 236 -4.72 -6.37 2.54
C VAL A 236 -4.75 -6.40 4.08
N LEU A 237 -5.70 -5.73 4.73
CA LEU A 237 -5.83 -5.72 6.19
C LEU A 237 -6.43 -7.02 6.75
N GLU A 238 -7.08 -7.81 5.90
CA GLU A 238 -7.62 -9.14 6.23
C GLU A 238 -6.63 -10.24 5.83
N ILE A 239 -5.89 -10.05 4.73
CA ILE A 239 -4.87 -10.99 4.24
C ILE A 239 -3.51 -10.28 4.10
N PRO A 240 -2.83 -9.94 5.22
CA PRO A 240 -1.55 -9.19 5.18
C PRO A 240 -0.43 -9.92 4.45
N ALA A 241 -0.49 -11.25 4.41
CA ALA A 241 0.48 -12.09 3.72
C ALA A 241 0.62 -11.73 2.23
N VAL A 242 -0.41 -11.13 1.62
CA VAL A 242 -0.36 -10.63 0.23
C VAL A 242 0.80 -9.65 0.04
N LEU A 243 1.07 -8.74 0.97
CA LEU A 243 2.18 -7.79 0.82
C LEU A 243 3.53 -8.50 0.74
N LYS A 244 3.74 -9.53 1.56
CA LYS A 244 4.96 -10.35 1.54
C LYS A 244 5.10 -11.11 0.23
N VAL A 245 4.00 -11.68 -0.28
CA VAL A 245 3.98 -12.36 -1.58
C VAL A 245 4.30 -11.39 -2.72
N GLN A 246 3.72 -10.19 -2.72
CA GLN A 246 4.01 -9.20 -3.76
C GLN A 246 5.43 -8.64 -3.65
N ALA A 247 5.97 -8.47 -2.44
CA ALA A 247 7.38 -8.10 -2.23
C ALA A 247 8.33 -9.18 -2.77
N GLN A 248 8.06 -10.46 -2.49
CA GLN A 248 8.85 -11.57 -3.02
C GLN A 248 8.83 -11.62 -4.55
N ARG A 249 7.64 -11.50 -5.16
CA ARG A 249 7.48 -11.45 -6.63
C ARG A 249 8.22 -10.26 -7.26
N ALA A 250 8.16 -9.10 -6.59
CA ALA A 250 8.86 -7.90 -7.02
C ALA A 250 10.38 -8.08 -6.97
N LEU A 251 10.90 -8.69 -5.91
CA LEU A 251 12.33 -9.02 -5.77
C LEU A 251 12.78 -9.96 -6.90
N GLU A 252 12.08 -11.08 -7.09
CA GLU A 252 12.38 -12.07 -8.14
C GLU A 252 12.41 -11.44 -9.53
N GLU A 253 11.48 -10.52 -9.82
CA GLU A 253 11.43 -9.88 -11.13
C GLU A 253 12.54 -8.83 -11.32
N VAL A 254 12.94 -8.11 -10.27
CA VAL A 254 14.10 -7.22 -10.34
C VAL A 254 15.39 -8.01 -10.58
N GLU A 255 15.57 -9.12 -9.86
CA GLU A 255 16.72 -10.01 -10.03
C GLU A 255 16.76 -10.61 -11.44
N ALA A 256 15.62 -11.10 -11.95
CA ALA A 256 15.52 -11.64 -13.30
C ALA A 256 15.85 -10.59 -14.38
N ARG A 257 15.39 -9.34 -14.21
CA ARG A 257 15.73 -8.23 -15.13
C ARG A 257 17.22 -7.91 -15.10
N ALA A 258 17.81 -7.82 -13.91
CA ALA A 258 19.24 -7.57 -13.75
C ALA A 258 20.09 -8.66 -14.41
N GLN A 259 19.70 -9.93 -14.25
CA GLN A 259 20.37 -11.06 -14.89
C GLN A 259 20.24 -11.01 -16.43
N ALA A 260 19.05 -10.69 -16.95
CA ALA A 260 18.83 -10.56 -18.39
C ALA A 260 19.64 -9.42 -19.01
N ASP A 261 19.78 -8.29 -18.32
CA ASP A 261 20.57 -7.15 -18.78
C ASP A 261 22.08 -7.47 -18.77
N LEU A 262 22.56 -8.19 -17.75
CA LEU A 262 23.95 -8.67 -17.70
C LEU A 262 24.26 -9.62 -18.86
N LEU A 263 23.36 -10.57 -19.17
CA LEU A 263 23.54 -11.49 -20.30
C LEU A 263 23.65 -10.74 -21.64
N LYS A 264 22.78 -9.75 -21.88
CA LYS A 264 22.85 -8.91 -23.09
C LYS A 264 24.18 -8.14 -23.20
N GLN A 265 24.71 -7.66 -22.08
CA GLN A 265 26.01 -6.96 -22.07
C GLN A 265 27.15 -7.90 -22.44
N ILE A 266 27.14 -9.14 -21.90
CA ILE A 266 28.14 -10.16 -22.22
C ILE A 266 28.06 -10.53 -23.70
N GLU A 267 26.86 -10.78 -24.23
CA GLU A 267 26.66 -11.10 -25.65
C GLU A 267 27.19 -10.00 -26.56
N ARG A 268 26.89 -8.73 -26.24
CA ARG A 268 27.38 -7.57 -27.00
C ARG A 268 28.91 -7.51 -27.02
N GLN A 269 29.55 -7.70 -25.86
CA GLN A 269 31.01 -7.73 -25.76
C GLN A 269 31.63 -8.89 -26.55
N ALA A 270 30.96 -10.05 -26.60
CA ALA A 270 31.42 -11.20 -27.37
C ALA A 270 31.27 -11.03 -28.89
N THR A 271 30.34 -10.18 -29.35
CA THR A 271 30.15 -9.87 -30.78
C THR A 271 30.98 -8.70 -31.30
N GLU A 272 31.47 -7.83 -30.41
CA GLU A 272 32.27 -6.63 -30.76
C GLU A 272 33.79 -6.87 -30.65
N GLY A 273 34.24 -8.06 -30.19
CA GLY A 273 35.65 -8.46 -30.07
C GLY A 273 36.05 -9.53 -31.07
#